data_AF-A0A2E0QWM5-F1
#
_entry.id   AF-A0A2E0QWM5-F1
#
_cell.length_a   1.000
_cell.length_b   1.000
_cell.length_c   1.000
_cell.angle_alpha   90.00
_cell.angle_beta   90.00
_cell.angle_gamma   90.00
#
_symmetry.space_group_name_H-M   'P 1'
#
loop_
_entity.id
_entity.type
_entity.pdbx_description
1 polymer ?
#
loop_
_entity_poly.entity_id
_entity_poly.type
_entity_poly.pdbx_seq_one_letter_code
_entity_poly.pdbx_strand_id
1 'polypeptide(L)'
;MKWFRRRKEEARLRGLFQSCVTPEAVDSLIAETGLVDSSLKEREVEFVWLWIDLRLSNERAEMLGRAMALAVESGCFVDAICPPLITIYHNVISFKEGGETFERTDFVGRLQAEFGSRAKVVHGAATASVGNIGSKDRFSYGVVAAWQEPVLIHLTQQKFGEYSEWHS
;
A
#
# COMPACT_ATOMS: atom_id res chain seq x y z
N MET A 1 -26.59 7.11 29.00
CA MET A 1 -25.52 6.07 28.88
C MET A 1 -25.31 5.49 27.48
N LYS A 2 -26.33 5.30 26.62
CA LYS A 2 -26.14 4.75 25.25
C LYS A 2 -25.32 5.63 24.30
N TRP A 3 -25.36 6.96 24.46
CA TRP A 3 -24.69 7.92 23.56
C TRP A 3 -23.15 7.93 23.70
N PHE A 4 -22.63 7.83 24.93
CA PHE A 4 -21.19 7.71 25.18
C PHE A 4 -20.59 6.40 24.62
N ARG A 5 -21.37 5.32 24.68
CA ARG A 5 -20.97 4.01 24.11
C ARG A 5 -20.89 4.07 22.58
N ARG A 6 -21.81 4.80 21.93
CA ARG A 6 -21.81 5.03 20.48
C ARG A 6 -20.61 5.87 20.02
N ARG A 7 -20.29 6.97 20.72
CA ARG A 7 -19.10 7.79 20.42
C ARG A 7 -17.78 7.04 20.61
N LYS A 8 -17.68 6.20 21.65
CA LYS A 8 -16.47 5.39 21.90
C LYS A 8 -16.31 4.28 20.85
N GLU A 9 -17.40 3.64 20.44
CA GLU A 9 -17.36 2.66 19.36
C GLU A 9 -17.10 3.32 18.01
N GLU A 10 -17.64 4.51 17.75
CA GLU A 10 -17.35 5.29 16.55
C GLU A 10 -15.88 5.74 16.51
N ALA A 11 -15.29 6.16 17.63
CA ALA A 11 -13.86 6.45 17.72
C ALA A 11 -12.99 5.20 17.52
N ARG A 12 -13.43 4.05 18.05
CA ARG A 12 -12.76 2.75 17.84
C ARG A 12 -12.82 2.30 16.39
N LEU A 13 -13.99 2.40 15.76
CA LEU A 13 -14.21 2.07 14.36
C LEU A 13 -13.45 3.04 13.46
N ARG A 14 -13.44 4.35 13.74
CA ARG A 14 -12.60 5.34 13.05
C ARG A 14 -11.13 5.00 13.17
N GLY A 15 -10.65 4.58 14.35
CA GLY A 15 -9.28 4.12 14.54
C GLY A 15 -8.94 2.86 13.73
N LEU A 16 -9.90 1.93 13.60
CA LEU A 16 -9.74 0.73 12.77
C LEU A 16 -9.85 1.00 11.26
N PHE A 17 -10.67 1.97 10.85
CA PHE A 17 -10.77 2.39 9.46
C PHE A 17 -9.60 3.28 9.04
N GLN A 18 -9.03 4.10 9.95
CA GLN A 18 -7.80 4.87 9.70
C GLN A 18 -6.59 3.99 9.35
N SER A 19 -6.54 2.74 9.83
CA SER A 19 -5.51 1.77 9.45
C SER A 19 -5.76 1.09 8.10
N CYS A 20 -6.93 1.26 7.50
CA CYS A 20 -7.32 0.63 6.24
C CYS A 20 -7.68 1.63 5.13
N VAL A 21 -7.87 2.89 5.49
CA VAL A 21 -8.33 4.00 4.65
C VAL A 21 -7.70 5.27 5.22
N THR A 22 -7.09 6.12 4.40
CA THR A 22 -6.43 7.33 4.93
C THR A 22 -7.41 8.29 5.60
N PRO A 23 -6.95 9.08 6.58
CA PRO A 23 -7.79 10.08 7.26
C PRO A 23 -8.53 11.00 6.28
N GLU A 24 -7.89 11.41 5.19
CA GLU A 24 -8.48 12.27 4.15
C GLU A 24 -9.60 11.56 3.38
N ALA A 25 -9.45 10.26 3.11
CA ALA A 25 -10.49 9.46 2.45
C ALA A 25 -11.67 9.20 3.42
N VAL A 26 -11.40 9.03 4.72
CA VAL A 26 -12.43 8.96 5.77
C VAL A 26 -13.17 10.30 5.90
N ASP A 27 -12.46 11.43 5.91
CA ASP A 27 -13.04 12.76 6.00
C ASP A 27 -13.87 13.09 4.75
N SER A 28 -13.41 12.68 3.56
CA SER A 28 -14.14 12.80 2.29
C SER A 28 -15.40 11.92 2.25
N LEU A 29 -15.34 10.73 2.85
CA LEU A 29 -16.49 9.83 3.00
C LEU A 29 -17.55 10.39 3.95
N ILE A 30 -17.14 11.14 4.99
CA ILE A 30 -18.03 11.65 6.04
C ILE A 30 -18.72 12.96 5.65
N ALA A 31 -18.13 13.75 4.76
CA ALA A 31 -18.62 15.09 4.45
C ALA A 31 -19.92 15.15 3.60
N GLU A 32 -20.34 14.05 2.97
CA GLU A 32 -21.52 13.87 2.08
C GLU A 32 -21.76 14.93 0.96
N THR A 33 -22.07 14.42 -0.24
CA THR A 33 -22.47 15.13 -1.50
C THR A 33 -21.38 15.59 -2.49
N GLY A 34 -20.21 14.97 -2.48
CA GLY A 34 -19.25 15.07 -3.58
C GLY A 34 -18.39 13.82 -3.66
N LEU A 35 -19.03 12.66 -3.72
CA LEU A 35 -18.36 11.39 -3.93
C LEU A 35 -17.46 11.52 -5.15
N VAL A 36 -16.16 11.40 -4.89
CA VAL A 36 -15.10 11.18 -5.86
C VAL A 36 -14.75 12.43 -6.67
N ASP A 37 -13.72 13.18 -6.25
CA ASP A 37 -12.80 13.74 -7.26
C ASP A 37 -12.22 12.52 -7.97
N SER A 38 -12.90 12.09 -9.02
CA SER A 38 -12.57 10.93 -9.85
C SER A 38 -11.48 11.26 -10.85
N SER A 39 -10.89 12.45 -10.75
CA SER A 39 -9.73 12.78 -11.55
C SER A 39 -8.55 11.97 -11.02
N LEU A 40 -8.22 10.93 -11.76
CA LEU A 40 -6.89 10.34 -11.69
C LEU A 40 -5.89 11.47 -11.97
N LYS A 41 -4.93 11.66 -11.06
CA LYS A 41 -3.89 12.66 -11.18
C LYS A 41 -2.59 11.95 -11.50
N GLU A 42 -1.91 12.42 -12.54
CA GLU A 42 -0.56 11.95 -12.82
C GLU A 42 0.38 12.40 -11.71
N ARG A 43 1.14 11.45 -11.17
CA ARG A 43 2.14 11.67 -10.13
C ARG A 43 3.31 10.74 -10.37
N GLU A 44 4.50 11.20 -10.00
CA GLU A 44 5.64 10.31 -9.85
C GLU A 44 5.47 9.54 -8.54
N VAL A 45 5.40 8.21 -8.65
CA VAL A 45 5.26 7.32 -7.49
C VAL A 45 6.48 6.44 -7.40
N GLU A 46 6.90 6.17 -6.18
CA GLU A 46 7.83 5.08 -5.91
C GLU A 46 7.01 3.85 -5.55
N PHE A 47 7.40 2.70 -6.07
CA PHE A 47 6.68 1.46 -5.86
C PHE A 47 7.61 0.35 -5.38
N VAL A 48 7.04 -0.55 -4.58
CA VAL A 48 7.65 -1.81 -4.15
C VAL A 48 6.57 -2.89 -4.26
N TRP A 49 6.84 -3.88 -5.10
CA TRP A 49 5.98 -5.05 -5.27
C TRP A 49 6.66 -6.23 -4.64
N LEU A 50 6.03 -6.76 -3.59
CA LEU A 50 6.58 -7.75 -2.71
C LEU A 50 5.80 -9.06 -2.84
N TRP A 51 6.51 -10.15 -3.11
CA TRP A 51 5.93 -11.49 -3.15
C TRP A 51 6.58 -12.37 -2.09
N ILE A 52 5.78 -12.86 -1.14
CA ILE A 52 6.26 -13.66 0.00
C ILE A 52 6.01 -15.15 -0.23
N ASP A 53 6.98 -16.02 0.09
CA ASP A 53 6.79 -17.46 0.04
C ASP A 53 5.97 -17.96 1.23
N LEU A 54 4.68 -18.19 0.97
CA LEU A 54 3.72 -18.66 1.97
C LEU A 54 3.56 -20.19 2.02
N ARG A 55 4.29 -20.95 1.18
CA ARG A 55 4.02 -22.40 0.99
C ARG A 55 4.25 -23.24 2.26
N LEU A 56 5.24 -22.89 3.07
CA LEU A 56 5.74 -23.76 4.15
C LEU A 56 5.54 -23.24 5.57
N SER A 57 4.85 -22.11 5.76
CA SER A 57 4.76 -21.49 7.07
C SER A 57 3.33 -21.53 7.62
N ASN A 58 3.21 -21.91 8.89
CA ASN A 58 2.04 -21.72 9.74
C ASN A 58 1.83 -20.23 10.13
N GLU A 59 2.79 -19.36 9.80
CA GLU A 59 2.84 -17.94 10.18
C GLU A 59 2.47 -17.03 9.00
N ARG A 60 1.73 -17.53 8.00
CA ARG A 60 1.39 -16.77 6.77
C ARG A 60 0.82 -15.39 7.06
N ALA A 61 -0.12 -15.32 8.01
CA ALA A 61 -0.77 -14.08 8.41
C ALA A 61 0.21 -13.13 9.11
N GLU A 62 1.12 -13.65 9.92
CA GLU A 62 2.13 -12.86 10.63
C GLU A 62 3.16 -12.28 9.66
N MET A 63 3.59 -13.05 8.65
CA MET A 63 4.50 -12.56 7.61
C MET A 63 3.90 -11.43 6.78
N LEU A 64 2.65 -11.60 6.33
CA LEU A 64 1.92 -10.54 5.63
C LEU A 64 1.73 -9.33 6.55
N GLY A 65 1.37 -9.57 7.82
CA GLY A 65 1.26 -8.55 8.87
C GLY A 65 2.53 -7.73 9.04
N ARG A 66 3.68 -8.41 9.08
CA ARG A 66 4.99 -7.80 9.25
C ARG A 66 5.38 -6.96 8.03
N ALA A 67 5.12 -7.45 6.82
CA ALA A 67 5.37 -6.69 5.61
C ALA A 67 4.55 -5.39 5.55
N MET A 68 3.27 -5.45 5.93
CA MET A 68 2.42 -4.26 6.04
C MET A 68 2.92 -3.31 7.12
N ALA A 69 3.33 -3.82 8.29
CA ALA A 69 3.88 -3.00 9.35
C ALA A 69 5.13 -2.25 8.89
N LEU A 70 6.08 -2.93 8.22
CA LEU A 70 7.27 -2.30 7.66
C LEU A 70 6.92 -1.19 6.65
N ALA A 71 5.91 -1.40 5.80
CA ALA A 71 5.45 -0.40 4.85
C ALA A 71 4.90 0.85 5.56
N VAL A 72 4.01 0.65 6.54
CA VAL A 72 3.39 1.74 7.32
C VAL A 72 4.45 2.49 8.15
N GLU A 73 5.37 1.76 8.79
CA GLU A 73 6.51 2.33 9.52
C GLU A 73 7.41 3.19 8.60
N SER A 74 7.43 2.91 7.30
CA SER A 74 8.21 3.65 6.29
C SER A 74 7.37 4.73 5.58
N GLY A 75 6.19 5.06 6.11
CA GLY A 75 5.31 6.07 5.51
C GLY A 75 4.69 5.68 4.16
N CYS A 76 4.74 4.39 3.80
CA CYS A 76 4.19 3.91 2.54
C CYS A 76 2.68 3.64 2.62
N PHE A 77 2.03 3.76 1.48
CA PHE A 77 0.66 3.33 1.23
C PHE A 77 0.66 1.86 0.75
N VAL A 78 -0.01 0.98 1.50
CA VAL A 78 -0.29 -0.40 1.07
C VAL A 78 -1.59 -0.39 0.27
N ASP A 79 -1.50 -0.62 -1.04
CA ASP A 79 -2.63 -0.49 -1.97
C ASP A 79 -3.45 -1.77 -2.08
N ALA A 80 -2.81 -2.89 -2.41
CA ALA A 80 -3.48 -4.17 -2.57
C ALA A 80 -2.71 -5.30 -1.88
N ILE A 81 -3.49 -6.23 -1.32
CA ILE A 81 -2.99 -7.46 -0.74
C ILE A 81 -3.74 -8.61 -1.42
N CYS A 82 -3.04 -9.30 -2.31
CA CYS A 82 -3.52 -10.51 -2.96
C CYS A 82 -2.52 -11.62 -2.66
N PRO A 83 -2.62 -12.29 -1.48
CA PRO A 83 -1.58 -13.19 -1.02
C PRO A 83 -1.21 -14.21 -2.10
N PRO A 84 0.07 -14.35 -2.46
CA PRO A 84 1.27 -13.87 -1.72
C PRO A 84 1.79 -12.46 -2.07
N LEU A 85 1.13 -11.72 -2.95
CA LEU A 85 1.53 -10.40 -3.43
C LEU A 85 1.01 -9.26 -2.54
N ILE A 86 1.89 -8.29 -2.29
CA ILE A 86 1.58 -7.00 -1.67
C ILE A 86 2.12 -5.89 -2.58
N THR A 87 1.28 -4.92 -2.92
CA THR A 87 1.68 -3.71 -3.65
C THR A 87 1.79 -2.53 -2.69
N ILE A 88 2.94 -1.88 -2.71
CA ILE A 88 3.31 -0.81 -1.79
C ILE A 88 3.76 0.38 -2.62
N TYR A 89 3.32 1.57 -2.23
CA TYR A 89 3.64 2.80 -2.93
C TYR A 89 4.00 3.92 -1.96
N HIS A 90 4.86 4.82 -2.40
CA HIS A 90 5.15 6.08 -1.73
C HIS A 90 4.81 7.25 -2.67
N ASN A 91 4.63 8.45 -2.10
CA ASN A 91 4.18 9.66 -2.80
C ASN A 91 2.78 9.59 -3.46
N VAL A 92 1.95 8.63 -3.03
CA VAL A 92 0.56 8.50 -3.51
C VAL A 92 -0.35 9.50 -2.81
N ILE A 93 -0.19 9.63 -1.50
CA ILE A 93 -1.00 10.49 -0.63
C ILE A 93 -0.08 11.52 0.00
N SER A 94 -0.47 12.78 -0.07
CA SER A 94 0.26 13.88 0.56
C SER A 94 0.01 13.82 2.07
N PHE A 95 0.68 12.89 2.76
CA PHE A 95 0.75 12.96 4.22
C PHE A 95 1.42 14.29 4.56
N LYS A 96 0.81 15.04 5.50
CA LYS A 96 1.28 16.37 5.90
C LYS A 96 2.80 16.38 6.12
N GLU A 97 3.43 17.43 5.62
CA GLU A 97 4.84 17.77 5.78
C GLU A 97 5.32 17.48 7.21
N GLY A 98 6.25 16.52 7.36
CA GLY A 98 6.83 16.16 8.66
C GLY A 98 7.23 14.70 8.85
N GLY A 99 6.96 13.80 7.89
CA GLY A 99 7.46 12.42 7.91
C GLY A 99 8.94 12.35 7.48
N GLU A 100 9.67 11.36 8.00
CA GLU A 100 11.01 11.01 7.52
C GLU A 100 10.99 10.84 5.99
N THR A 101 12.03 11.30 5.31
CA THR A 101 12.20 11.11 3.87
C THR A 101 12.18 9.61 3.59
N PHE A 102 11.19 9.13 2.86
CA PHE A 102 11.19 7.73 2.41
C PHE A 102 12.37 7.51 1.47
N GLU A 103 13.26 6.62 1.87
CA GLU A 103 14.39 6.18 1.05
C GLU A 103 14.08 4.76 0.57
N ARG A 104 13.65 4.63 -0.70
CA ARG A 104 13.24 3.34 -1.29
C ARG A 104 14.28 2.23 -1.08
N THR A 105 15.56 2.56 -1.21
CA THR A 105 16.67 1.61 -1.03
C THR A 105 16.77 1.12 0.42
N ASP A 106 16.56 1.99 1.41
CA ASP A 106 16.55 1.60 2.82
C ASP A 106 15.36 0.68 3.12
N PHE A 107 14.17 1.04 2.63
CA PHE A 107 12.98 0.21 2.80
C PHE A 107 13.14 -1.19 2.17
N VAL A 108 13.68 -1.26 0.96
CA VAL A 108 14.01 -2.54 0.30
C VAL A 108 15.06 -3.32 1.10
N GLY A 109 16.07 -2.65 1.66
CA GLY A 109 17.06 -3.25 2.56
C GLY A 109 16.43 -3.84 3.82
N ARG A 110 15.45 -3.16 4.43
CA ARG A 110 14.66 -3.68 5.56
C ARG A 110 13.84 -4.91 5.19
N LEU A 111 13.18 -4.89 4.02
CA LEU A 111 12.47 -6.07 3.50
C LEU A 111 13.43 -7.25 3.29
N GLN A 112 14.61 -6.99 2.74
CA GLN A 112 15.64 -8.01 2.53
C GLN A 112 16.16 -8.58 3.85
N ALA A 113 16.37 -7.75 4.86
CA ALA A 113 16.79 -8.20 6.19
C ALA A 113 15.70 -9.04 6.89
N GLU A 114 14.43 -8.64 6.76
CA GLU A 114 13.30 -9.32 7.39
C GLU A 114 12.96 -10.66 6.71
N PHE A 115 12.88 -10.67 5.38
CA PHE A 115 12.36 -11.82 4.63
C PHE A 115 13.44 -12.62 3.91
N GLY A 116 14.60 -12.02 3.59
CA GLY A 116 15.71 -12.70 2.92
C GLY A 116 15.27 -13.49 1.70
N SER A 117 15.59 -14.79 1.70
CA SER A 117 15.22 -15.75 0.64
C SER A 117 13.76 -16.21 0.67
N ARG A 118 12.92 -15.63 1.53
CA ARG A 118 11.47 -15.89 1.60
C ARG A 118 10.64 -14.85 0.89
N ALA A 119 11.26 -13.83 0.30
CA ALA A 119 10.57 -12.85 -0.51
C ALA A 119 11.31 -12.61 -1.82
N LYS A 120 10.59 -12.09 -2.80
CA LYS A 120 11.15 -11.46 -3.98
C LYS A 120 10.51 -10.10 -4.18
N VAL A 121 11.29 -9.16 -4.66
CA VAL A 121 10.91 -7.75 -4.72
C VAL A 121 11.30 -7.15 -6.06
N VAL A 122 10.36 -6.40 -6.62
CA VAL A 122 10.63 -5.45 -7.69
C VAL A 122 10.25 -4.08 -7.18
N HIS A 123 11.15 -3.11 -7.33
CA HIS A 123 10.92 -1.74 -6.87
C HIS A 123 11.39 -0.74 -7.92
N GLY A 124 10.86 0.49 -7.88
CA GLY A 124 11.28 1.54 -8.81
C GLY A 124 10.53 2.84 -8.57
N ALA A 125 10.73 3.79 -9.48
CA ALA A 125 9.97 5.03 -9.55
C ALA A 125 9.43 5.19 -10.98
N ALA A 126 8.17 5.61 -11.11
CA ALA A 126 7.56 5.84 -12.40
C ALA A 126 6.34 6.76 -12.28
N THR A 127 5.96 7.40 -13.39
CA THR A 127 4.70 8.14 -13.46
C THR A 127 3.51 7.18 -13.45
N ALA A 128 2.47 7.53 -12.69
CA ALA A 128 1.23 6.78 -12.61
C ALA A 128 0.02 7.68 -12.43
N SER A 129 -1.15 7.17 -12.80
CA SER A 129 -2.44 7.77 -12.49
C SER A 129 -2.88 7.36 -11.09
N VAL A 130 -3.02 8.33 -10.19
CA VAL A 130 -3.37 8.11 -8.79
C VAL A 130 -4.74 8.71 -8.48
N GLY A 131 -5.62 7.93 -7.85
CA GLY A 131 -6.93 8.44 -7.43
C GLY A 131 -7.92 7.33 -7.12
N ASN A 132 -9.20 7.71 -7.08
CA ASN A 132 -10.29 6.78 -6.89
C ASN A 132 -10.63 6.04 -8.20
N ILE A 133 -10.72 4.72 -8.13
CA ILE A 133 -11.00 3.81 -9.24
C ILE A 133 -12.24 2.99 -8.87
N GLY A 134 -13.24 2.93 -9.77
CA GLY A 134 -14.42 2.08 -9.59
C GLY A 134 -15.72 2.77 -9.96
N SER A 135 -16.82 2.30 -9.36
CA SER A 135 -18.17 2.81 -9.56
C SER A 135 -18.70 3.51 -8.30
N LYS A 136 -19.92 4.05 -8.41
CA LYS A 136 -20.64 4.65 -7.27
C LYS A 136 -20.87 3.66 -6.12
N ASP A 137 -21.02 2.38 -6.44
CA ASP A 137 -21.32 1.33 -5.46
C ASP A 137 -20.06 0.71 -4.85
N ARG A 138 -18.93 0.78 -5.58
CA ARG A 138 -17.64 0.26 -5.14
C ARG A 138 -16.50 1.01 -5.79
N PHE A 139 -15.69 1.67 -4.98
CA PHE A 139 -14.45 2.31 -5.41
C PHE A 139 -13.30 1.94 -4.48
N SER A 140 -12.08 2.07 -4.99
CA SER A 140 -10.84 1.97 -4.23
C SER A 140 -9.97 3.17 -4.58
N TYR A 141 -9.26 3.73 -3.60
CA TYR A 141 -8.18 4.66 -3.89
C TYR A 141 -6.93 3.84 -4.22
N GLY A 142 -6.24 4.15 -5.31
CA GLY A 142 -5.08 3.36 -5.73
C GLY A 142 -4.31 3.96 -6.90
N VAL A 143 -3.44 3.13 -7.46
CA VAL A 143 -2.50 3.49 -8.53
C VAL A 143 -2.82 2.68 -9.79
N VAL A 144 -2.94 3.36 -10.93
CA VAL A 144 -3.10 2.74 -12.25
C VAL A 144 -1.94 3.19 -13.14
N ALA A 145 -1.22 2.23 -13.72
CA ALA A 145 -0.18 2.53 -14.70
C ALA A 145 0.10 1.39 -15.67
N ALA A 146 0.57 1.74 -16.88
CA ALA A 146 0.91 0.78 -17.92
C ALA A 146 2.08 -0.15 -17.52
N TRP A 147 2.98 0.30 -16.63
CA TRP A 147 4.12 -0.50 -16.16
C TRP A 147 3.75 -1.59 -15.15
N GLN A 148 2.54 -1.60 -14.60
CA GLN A 148 2.13 -2.58 -13.58
C GLN A 148 2.16 -4.03 -14.12
N GLU A 149 1.74 -4.25 -15.35
CA GLU A 149 1.79 -5.57 -15.99
C GLU A 149 3.24 -6.04 -16.23
N PRO A 150 4.13 -5.26 -16.89
CA PRO A 150 5.55 -5.60 -17.00
C PRO A 150 6.25 -5.88 -15.67
N VAL A 151 5.98 -5.07 -14.64
CA VAL A 151 6.53 -5.27 -13.29
C VAL A 151 6.03 -6.58 -12.68
N LEU A 152 4.74 -6.92 -12.84
CA LEU A 152 4.21 -8.20 -12.39
C LEU A 152 4.93 -9.37 -13.06
N ILE A 153 5.08 -9.30 -14.38
CA ILE A 153 5.75 -10.34 -15.17
C ILE A 153 7.19 -10.51 -14.66
N HIS A 154 7.94 -9.42 -14.51
CA HIS A 154 9.30 -9.44 -14.00
C HIS A 154 9.37 -10.07 -12.60
N LEU A 155 8.51 -9.64 -11.67
CA LEU A 155 8.41 -10.20 -10.33
C LEU A 155 8.11 -11.70 -10.35
N THR A 156 7.22 -12.17 -11.24
CA THR A 156 6.87 -13.60 -11.31
C THR A 156 8.03 -14.48 -11.79
N GLN A 157 8.90 -13.94 -12.64
CA GLN A 157 10.07 -14.64 -13.19
C GLN A 157 11.25 -14.71 -12.21
N GLN A 158 11.32 -13.77 -11.26
CA GLN A 158 12.35 -13.77 -10.21
C GLN A 158 12.28 -14.99 -9.30
N LYS A 159 13.45 -15.37 -8.77
CA LYS A 159 13.60 -16.33 -7.68
C LYS A 159 13.39 -15.65 -6.34
N PHE A 160 12.94 -16.41 -5.34
CA PHE A 160 12.95 -15.91 -3.97
C PHE A 160 14.38 -15.62 -3.50
N GLY A 161 14.57 -14.49 -2.83
CA GLY A 161 15.85 -13.90 -2.49
C GLY A 161 16.31 -12.81 -3.46
N GLU A 162 15.63 -12.61 -4.58
CA GLU A 162 15.96 -11.55 -5.54
C GLU A 162 15.20 -10.25 -5.24
N TYR A 163 15.95 -9.16 -5.20
CA TYR A 163 15.46 -7.79 -5.00
C TYR A 163 16.04 -6.98 -6.14
N SER A 164 15.21 -6.50 -7.07
CA SER A 164 15.69 -5.79 -8.25
C SER A 164 15.00 -4.46 -8.44
N GLU A 165 15.77 -3.49 -8.95
CA GLU A 165 15.23 -2.24 -9.43
C GLU A 165 14.63 -2.40 -10.84
N TRP A 166 13.48 -1.78 -11.06
CA TRP A 166 12.82 -1.63 -12.35
C TRP A 166 13.08 -0.24 -12.91
N HIS A 167 13.43 -0.18 -14.18
CA HIS A 167 13.61 1.05 -14.92
C HIS A 167 12.54 1.11 -16.02
N SER A 168 11.68 2.12 -15.97
CA SER A 168 10.62 2.38 -16.95
C SER A 168 11.17 2.87 -18.28
#